data_AF-A0A6H1Z7Y6-F1
#
_entry.id   AF-A0A6H1Z7Y6-F1
#
_cell.length_a   1.000
_cell.length_b   1.000
_cell.length_c   1.000
_cell.angle_alpha   90.00
_cell.angle_beta   90.00
_cell.angle_gamma   90.00
#
_symmetry.space_group_name_H-M   'P 1'
#
loop_
_entity.id
_entity.type
_entity.pdbx_description
1 polymer ?
#
loop_
_entity_poly.entity_id
_entity_poly.type
_entity_poly.pdbx_seq_one_letter_code
_entity_poly.pdbx_strand_id
1 'polypeptide(L)'
;MTQTPRTAGIHLTELIYCLTSSYWDKIMPLPFEKQQAITMALGIGFERVLIPEEMRAAPGTCEGIEYSPDFWYSGNLPSEMKTTRMSTKKTITREFPETWRQQIMGYCYAEKKLEYGLGVVHLMGGYKPPFPEILAVKFTFSQKELQDNWDFLMWRKGVYIQSFADQQPPTVTKWCQDWECNYCRYAKSAIHCNLKVGK
;
A
#
# COMPACT_ATOMS: atom_id res chain seq x y z
N MET A 1 -12.66 8.35 17.25
CA MET A 1 -11.49 7.49 17.45
C MET A 1 -10.46 7.86 16.40
N THR A 2 -9.46 8.63 16.82
CA THR A 2 -8.36 9.12 15.99
C THR A 2 -7.50 7.93 15.57
N GLN A 3 -7.39 7.67 14.25
CA GLN A 3 -6.20 7.00 13.76
C GLN A 3 -5.00 7.73 14.35
N THR A 4 -4.04 7.00 14.91
CA THR A 4 -2.75 7.56 15.27
C THR A 4 -2.27 8.37 14.06
N PRO A 5 -1.98 9.68 14.20
CA PRO A 5 -1.47 10.46 13.08
C PRO A 5 -0.31 9.67 12.47
N ARG A 6 -0.29 9.54 11.13
CA ARG A 6 0.84 8.93 10.44
C ARG A 6 2.10 9.51 11.05
N THR A 7 2.96 8.63 11.54
CA THR A 7 4.20 8.96 12.22
C THR A 7 5.02 9.95 11.40
N ALA A 8 5.86 10.74 12.07
CA ALA A 8 6.72 11.71 11.38
C ALA A 8 7.68 11.03 10.39
N GLY A 9 7.96 9.73 10.55
CA GLY A 9 8.82 8.94 9.69
C GLY A 9 8.27 8.67 8.30
N ILE A 10 9.03 7.89 7.53
CA ILE A 10 8.68 7.50 6.16
C ILE A 10 8.12 6.09 6.22
N HIS A 11 6.83 5.94 5.94
CA HIS A 11 6.19 4.64 5.89
C HIS A 11 6.43 3.96 4.53
N LEU A 12 6.58 2.64 4.52
CA LEU A 12 6.88 1.86 3.32
C LEU A 12 5.86 2.10 2.19
N THR A 13 4.58 2.24 2.53
CA THR A 13 3.53 2.49 1.53
C THR A 13 3.72 3.83 0.80
N GLU A 14 4.35 4.83 1.44
CA GLU A 14 4.68 6.11 0.80
C GLU A 14 5.72 5.94 -0.31
N LEU A 15 6.56 4.91 -0.22
CA LEU A 15 7.64 4.63 -1.15
C LEU A 15 7.18 3.79 -2.34
N ILE A 16 6.18 2.93 -2.22
CA ILE A 16 5.69 2.09 -3.35
C ILE A 16 4.65 2.80 -4.24
N TYR A 17 4.04 3.88 -3.75
CA TYR A 17 3.12 4.73 -4.51
C TYR A 17 3.82 6.03 -4.98
N CYS A 18 3.08 6.92 -5.64
CA CYS A 18 3.55 8.21 -6.14
C CYS A 18 4.21 9.07 -5.05
N LEU A 19 5.53 9.27 -5.16
CA LEU A 19 6.28 10.09 -4.20
C LEU A 19 5.79 11.54 -4.15
N THR A 20 5.33 12.09 -5.28
CA THR A 20 4.72 13.43 -5.32
C THR A 20 3.43 13.49 -4.49
N SER A 21 2.59 12.44 -4.56
CA SER A 21 1.37 12.37 -3.74
C SER A 21 1.71 12.23 -2.25
N SER A 22 2.67 11.37 -1.92
CA SER A 22 3.15 11.20 -0.54
C SER A 22 3.71 12.50 0.04
N TYR A 23 4.48 13.24 -0.76
CA TYR A 23 5.02 14.55 -0.37
C TYR A 23 3.89 15.53 -0.02
N TRP A 24 2.89 15.64 -0.90
CA TRP A 24 1.76 16.54 -0.67
C TRP A 24 0.88 16.12 0.51
N ASP A 25 0.73 14.81 0.78
CA ASP A 25 0.06 14.31 1.99
C ASP A 25 0.68 14.84 3.29
N LYS A 26 1.98 15.11 3.31
CA LYS A 26 2.68 15.64 4.49
C LYS A 26 2.71 17.18 4.55
N ILE A 27 2.79 17.85 3.40
CA ILE A 27 2.98 19.31 3.35
C ILE A 27 1.66 20.07 3.26
N MET A 28 0.76 19.64 2.37
CA MET A 28 -0.49 20.35 2.08
C MET A 28 -1.57 19.34 1.67
N PRO A 29 -2.09 18.53 2.62
CA PRO A 29 -3.00 17.46 2.28
C PRO A 29 -4.33 18.01 1.76
N LEU A 30 -4.78 17.47 0.62
CA LEU A 30 -6.16 17.65 0.17
C LEU A 30 -7.07 16.65 0.90
N PRO A 31 -8.35 17.01 1.15
CA PRO A 31 -9.31 16.06 1.69
C PRO A 31 -9.50 14.88 0.72
N PHE A 32 -9.80 13.70 1.27
CA PHE A 32 -10.19 12.55 0.46
C PHE A 32 -11.47 12.85 -0.33
N GLU A 33 -11.52 12.38 -1.58
CA GLU A 33 -12.77 12.35 -2.33
C GLU A 33 -13.75 11.36 -1.68
N LYS A 34 -15.06 11.58 -1.83
CA LYS A 34 -16.11 10.74 -1.21
C LYS A 34 -15.89 9.24 -1.50
N GLN A 35 -15.56 8.90 -2.73
CA GLN A 35 -15.33 7.52 -3.17
C GLN A 35 -14.09 6.91 -2.51
N GLN A 36 -13.02 7.70 -2.36
CA GLN A 36 -11.79 7.28 -1.67
C GLN A 36 -12.08 7.05 -0.18
N ALA A 37 -12.79 7.97 0.47
CA ALA A 37 -13.16 7.86 1.88
C ALA A 37 -14.01 6.61 2.16
N ILE A 38 -15.01 6.33 1.31
CA ILE A 38 -15.83 5.12 1.44
C ILE A 38 -15.00 3.85 1.22
N THR A 39 -14.12 3.84 0.21
CA THR A 39 -13.26 2.67 -0.06
C THR A 39 -12.32 2.39 1.12
N MET A 40 -11.74 3.44 1.71
CA MET A 40 -10.90 3.32 2.89
C MET A 40 -11.68 2.83 4.11
N ALA A 41 -12.88 3.36 4.34
CA ALA A 41 -13.74 2.94 5.44
C ALA A 41 -14.15 1.46 5.33
N LEU A 42 -14.43 0.97 4.12
CA LEU A 42 -14.69 -0.45 3.88
C LEU A 42 -13.46 -1.29 4.23
N GLY A 43 -12.27 -0.91 3.76
CA GLY A 43 -11.01 -1.58 4.08
C GLY A 43 -10.80 -1.73 5.59
N ILE A 44 -10.87 -0.62 6.31
CA ILE A 44 -10.72 -0.58 7.78
C ILE A 44 -11.81 -1.42 8.47
N GLY A 45 -13.05 -1.37 7.99
CA GLY A 45 -14.15 -2.14 8.54
C GLY A 45 -13.91 -3.65 8.43
N PHE A 46 -13.52 -4.13 7.25
CA PHE A 46 -13.18 -5.54 7.06
C PHE A 46 -11.97 -5.96 7.90
N GLU A 47 -10.91 -5.14 7.94
CA GLU A 47 -9.74 -5.33 8.80
C GLU A 47 -10.13 -5.56 10.25
N ARG A 48 -10.97 -4.69 10.81
CA ARG A 48 -11.40 -4.78 12.21
C ARG A 48 -12.26 -5.99 12.53
N VAL A 49 -13.04 -6.47 11.57
CA VAL A 49 -13.97 -7.59 11.78
C VAL A 49 -13.27 -8.93 11.58
N LEU A 50 -12.38 -9.04 10.59
CA LEU A 50 -11.78 -10.31 10.18
C LEU A 50 -10.45 -10.62 10.85
N ILE A 51 -9.77 -9.61 11.42
CA ILE A 51 -8.51 -9.79 12.14
C ILE A 51 -8.78 -9.68 13.64
N PRO A 52 -8.66 -10.79 14.40
CA PRO A 52 -8.73 -10.75 15.85
C PRO A 52 -7.65 -9.85 16.44
N GLU A 53 -7.97 -9.15 17.53
CA GLU A 53 -7.08 -8.17 18.15
C GLU A 53 -5.75 -8.80 18.58
N GLU A 54 -5.79 -10.02 19.11
CA GLU A 54 -4.64 -10.81 19.54
C GLU A 54 -3.71 -11.26 18.40
N MET A 55 -4.19 -11.19 17.15
CA MET A 55 -3.39 -11.53 15.97
C MET A 55 -2.76 -10.30 15.32
N ARG A 56 -3.17 -9.08 15.69
CA ARG A 56 -2.66 -7.85 15.07
C ARG A 56 -1.15 -7.74 15.27
N ALA A 57 -0.45 -7.38 14.19
CA ALA A 57 0.98 -7.16 14.29
C ALA A 57 1.28 -5.77 14.87
N ALA A 58 2.34 -5.68 15.64
CA ALA A 58 2.89 -4.39 16.03
C ALA A 58 3.61 -3.75 14.83
N PRO A 59 3.54 -2.41 14.67
CA PRO A 59 4.36 -1.72 13.69
C PRO A 59 5.85 -1.82 14.06
N GLY A 60 6.72 -1.71 13.05
CA GLY A 60 8.16 -1.79 13.19
C GLY A 60 8.89 -0.73 12.37
N THR A 61 10.22 -0.73 12.52
CA THR A 61 11.11 0.10 11.71
C THR A 61 12.30 -0.71 11.22
N CYS A 62 12.70 -0.49 9.97
CA CYS A 62 13.87 -1.12 9.37
C CYS A 62 14.61 -0.05 8.56
N GLU A 63 15.87 0.21 8.91
CA GLU A 63 16.72 1.20 8.21
C GLU A 63 16.04 2.57 8.02
N GLY A 64 15.24 2.99 9.02
CA GLY A 64 14.49 4.25 8.99
C GLY A 64 13.30 4.28 8.02
N ILE A 65 12.81 3.13 7.59
CA ILE A 65 11.50 2.95 6.94
C ILE A 65 10.56 2.31 7.97
N GLU A 66 9.42 2.94 8.19
CA GLU A 66 8.36 2.42 9.06
C GLU A 66 7.49 1.44 8.27
N TYR A 67 7.03 0.40 8.95
CA TYR A 67 6.19 -0.61 8.34
C TYR A 67 5.19 -1.19 9.35
N SER A 68 4.07 -1.69 8.87
CA SER A 68 3.00 -2.23 9.71
C SER A 68 2.31 -3.38 8.98
N PRO A 69 2.75 -4.63 9.18
CA PRO A 69 1.96 -5.79 8.79
C PRO A 69 0.59 -5.72 9.46
N ASP A 70 -0.45 -6.28 8.86
CA ASP A 70 -1.79 -6.25 9.48
C ASP A 70 -1.87 -7.27 10.64
N PHE A 71 -1.34 -8.48 10.47
CA PHE A 71 -1.45 -9.57 11.46
C PHE A 71 -0.41 -10.69 11.31
N TRP A 72 -0.30 -11.55 12.33
CA TRP A 72 0.49 -12.79 12.31
C TRP A 72 -0.42 -14.02 12.24
N TYR A 73 -0.46 -14.69 11.08
CA TYR A 73 -1.20 -15.94 10.96
C TYR A 73 -0.47 -17.07 11.70
N SER A 74 -1.19 -17.78 12.58
CA SER A 74 -0.64 -18.84 13.43
C SER A 74 0.64 -18.45 14.20
N GLY A 75 0.78 -17.15 14.51
CA GLY A 75 1.89 -16.60 15.29
C GLY A 75 3.25 -16.57 14.60
N ASN A 76 3.39 -17.01 13.33
CA ASN A 76 4.69 -17.15 12.68
C ASN A 76 4.78 -16.61 11.25
N LEU A 77 3.65 -16.44 10.57
CA LEU A 77 3.56 -15.97 9.20
C LEU A 77 3.01 -14.54 9.16
N PRO A 78 3.84 -13.51 8.92
CA PRO A 78 3.33 -12.15 8.78
C PRO A 78 2.39 -12.09 7.58
N SER A 79 1.30 -11.36 7.73
CA SER A 79 0.19 -11.39 6.79
C SER A 79 -0.46 -10.02 6.62
N GLU A 80 -1.00 -9.79 5.43
CA GLU A 80 -1.73 -8.59 5.02
C GLU A 80 -3.17 -8.99 4.67
N MET A 81 -4.12 -8.08 4.87
CA MET A 81 -5.45 -8.19 4.33
C MET A 81 -5.78 -7.02 3.41
N LYS A 82 -6.27 -7.33 2.22
CA LYS A 82 -6.73 -6.34 1.24
C LYS A 82 -8.21 -6.49 0.98
N THR A 83 -8.86 -5.38 0.66
CA THR A 83 -10.21 -5.37 0.09
C THR A 83 -10.16 -4.86 -1.33
N THR A 84 -10.84 -5.51 -2.27
CA THR A 84 -10.80 -5.13 -3.68
C THR A 84 -12.11 -5.34 -4.41
N ARG A 85 -12.29 -4.59 -5.49
CA ARG A 85 -13.36 -4.79 -6.48
C ARG A 85 -12.93 -5.67 -7.65
N MET A 86 -11.68 -6.13 -7.69
CA MET A 86 -11.21 -7.08 -8.71
C MET A 86 -12.00 -8.39 -8.63
N SER A 87 -12.22 -9.06 -9.76
CA SER A 87 -12.80 -10.41 -9.76
C SER A 87 -11.86 -11.39 -9.10
N THR A 88 -12.41 -12.35 -8.36
CA THR A 88 -11.66 -13.50 -7.84
C THR A 88 -11.00 -14.30 -8.95
N LYS A 89 -11.61 -14.34 -10.14
CA LYS A 89 -11.04 -15.01 -11.33
C LYS A 89 -9.67 -14.46 -11.75
N LYS A 90 -9.44 -13.15 -11.59
CA LYS A 90 -8.12 -12.54 -11.88
C LYS A 90 -7.08 -12.87 -10.81
N THR A 91 -7.52 -13.06 -9.57
CA THR A 91 -6.62 -13.33 -8.46
C THR A 91 -6.26 -14.81 -8.34
N ILE A 92 -7.15 -15.71 -8.79
CA ILE A 92 -6.85 -17.14 -8.94
C ILE A 92 -5.65 -17.36 -9.88
N THR A 93 -5.48 -16.54 -10.92
CA THR A 93 -4.30 -16.61 -11.82
C THR A 93 -3.04 -15.96 -11.22
N ARG A 94 -3.09 -15.53 -9.95
CA ARG A 94 -1.99 -14.87 -9.20
C ARG A 94 -1.49 -13.57 -9.82
N GLU A 95 -2.32 -12.90 -10.62
CA GLU A 95 -2.06 -11.55 -11.12
C GLU A 95 -2.40 -10.51 -10.05
N PHE A 96 -1.53 -10.36 -9.06
CA PHE A 96 -1.68 -9.35 -8.02
C PHE A 96 -1.12 -7.99 -8.48
N PRO A 97 -1.66 -6.86 -7.99
CA PRO A 97 -1.08 -5.55 -8.22
C PRO A 97 0.39 -5.51 -7.75
N GLU A 98 1.28 -4.98 -8.59
CA GLU A 98 2.71 -4.91 -8.27
C GLU A 98 2.98 -4.18 -6.96
N THR A 99 2.22 -3.12 -6.66
CA THR A 99 2.33 -2.40 -5.38
C THR A 99 2.05 -3.29 -4.16
N TRP A 100 1.14 -4.26 -4.26
CA TRP A 100 0.90 -5.21 -3.16
C TRP A 100 2.08 -6.14 -2.98
N ARG A 101 2.65 -6.64 -4.09
CA ARG A 101 3.84 -7.48 -4.07
C ARG A 101 5.04 -6.73 -3.48
N GLN A 102 5.28 -5.49 -3.89
CA GLN A 102 6.36 -4.64 -3.36
C GLN A 102 6.19 -4.37 -1.87
N GLN A 103 4.96 -4.11 -1.41
CA GLN A 103 4.65 -3.95 0.02
C GLN A 103 5.02 -5.22 0.81
N ILE A 104 4.52 -6.37 0.35
CA ILE A 104 4.75 -7.68 0.97
C ILE A 104 6.24 -8.02 1.02
N MET A 105 6.96 -7.84 -0.09
CA MET A 105 8.41 -8.09 -0.14
C MET A 105 9.18 -7.16 0.79
N GLY A 106 8.77 -5.90 0.90
CA GLY A 106 9.35 -4.94 1.84
C GLY A 106 9.16 -5.36 3.29
N TYR A 107 7.97 -5.83 3.66
CA TYR A 107 7.69 -6.35 5.00
C TYR A 107 8.44 -7.65 5.28
N CYS A 108 8.53 -8.57 4.31
CA CYS A 108 9.37 -9.77 4.40
C CYS A 108 10.84 -9.43 4.70
N TYR A 109 11.41 -8.46 3.97
CA TYR A 109 12.78 -8.03 4.19
C TYR A 109 12.98 -7.49 5.61
N ALA A 110 12.10 -6.58 6.05
CA ALA A 110 12.17 -5.97 7.37
C ALA A 110 12.05 -6.99 8.51
N GLU A 111 11.15 -7.97 8.36
CA GLU A 111 10.90 -9.04 9.34
C GLU A 111 11.85 -10.23 9.22
N LYS A 112 12.78 -10.22 8.26
CA LYS A 112 13.70 -11.33 7.96
C LYS A 112 12.96 -12.65 7.70
N LYS A 113 11.89 -12.58 6.92
CA LYS A 113 11.04 -13.72 6.52
C LYS A 113 11.11 -13.93 5.01
N LEU A 114 11.05 -15.19 4.59
CA LEU A 114 10.96 -15.56 3.18
C LEU A 114 9.53 -15.87 2.72
N GLU A 115 8.57 -15.88 3.65
CA GLU A 115 7.18 -16.19 3.39
C GLU A 115 6.27 -15.10 3.95
N TYR A 116 5.14 -14.88 3.27
CA TYR A 116 4.15 -13.89 3.66
C TYR A 116 2.73 -14.32 3.27
N GLY A 117 1.76 -14.09 4.15
CA GLY A 117 0.34 -14.35 3.89
C GLY A 117 -0.38 -13.15 3.29
N LEU A 118 -1.28 -13.38 2.34
CA LEU A 118 -2.19 -12.35 1.83
C LEU A 118 -3.62 -12.88 1.82
N GLY A 119 -4.49 -12.25 2.61
CA GLY A 119 -5.94 -12.40 2.50
C GLY A 119 -6.52 -11.28 1.62
N VAL A 120 -7.39 -11.62 0.68
CA VAL A 120 -8.06 -10.64 -0.18
C VAL A 120 -9.56 -10.84 -0.13
N VAL A 121 -10.28 -9.85 0.39
CA VAL A 121 -11.74 -9.75 0.32
C VAL A 121 -12.13 -9.17 -1.04
N HIS A 122 -12.73 -10.00 -1.89
CA HIS A 122 -13.25 -9.63 -3.19
C HIS A 122 -14.71 -9.26 -3.09
N LEU A 123 -15.01 -7.95 -3.13
CA LEU A 123 -16.36 -7.43 -2.96
C LEU A 123 -17.34 -7.87 -4.07
N MET A 124 -16.82 -8.22 -5.25
CA MET A 124 -17.60 -8.62 -6.42
C MET A 124 -17.56 -10.13 -6.71
N GLY A 125 -16.79 -10.90 -5.92
CA GLY A 125 -16.56 -12.34 -6.13
C GLY A 125 -16.19 -12.72 -7.57
N GLY A 126 -16.77 -13.84 -8.03
CA GLY A 126 -16.66 -14.32 -9.41
C GLY A 126 -17.58 -13.64 -10.44
N TYR A 127 -18.29 -12.57 -10.07
CA TYR A 127 -19.31 -11.84 -10.87
C TYR A 127 -20.52 -12.67 -11.35
N LYS A 128 -20.63 -13.96 -11.00
CA LYS A 128 -21.73 -14.85 -11.41
C LYS A 128 -22.00 -15.96 -10.38
N PRO A 129 -22.87 -15.72 -9.37
CA PRO A 129 -23.39 -14.43 -8.90
C PRO A 129 -22.31 -13.61 -8.14
N PRO A 130 -22.48 -12.27 -7.99
CA PRO A 130 -21.49 -11.40 -7.35
C PRO A 130 -21.60 -11.46 -5.82
N PHE A 131 -21.35 -12.62 -5.23
CA PHE A 131 -21.22 -12.71 -3.77
C PHE A 131 -19.79 -12.40 -3.34
N PRO A 132 -19.57 -11.71 -2.22
CA PRO A 132 -18.24 -11.51 -1.68
C PRO A 132 -17.53 -12.84 -1.41
N GLU A 133 -16.26 -12.91 -1.76
CA GLU A 133 -15.41 -14.09 -1.58
C GLU A 133 -14.09 -13.65 -0.91
N ILE A 134 -13.48 -14.53 -0.12
CA ILE A 134 -12.15 -14.30 0.44
C ILE A 134 -11.19 -15.31 -0.18
N LEU A 135 -10.07 -14.81 -0.73
CA LEU A 135 -8.97 -15.63 -1.20
C LEU A 135 -7.76 -15.42 -0.30
N ALA A 136 -7.15 -16.49 0.17
CA ALA A 136 -5.91 -16.46 0.91
C ALA A 136 -4.80 -17.12 0.09
N VAL A 137 -3.64 -16.46 0.01
CA VAL A 137 -2.45 -17.00 -0.66
C VAL A 137 -1.22 -16.84 0.22
N LYS A 138 -0.26 -17.76 0.03
CA LYS A 138 1.08 -17.64 0.61
C LYS A 138 2.06 -17.29 -0.50
N PHE A 139 2.82 -16.23 -0.30
CA PHE A 139 3.99 -15.90 -1.11
C PHE A 139 5.23 -16.54 -0.50
N THR A 140 6.15 -16.95 -1.37
CA THR A 140 7.49 -17.41 -1.01
C THR A 140 8.47 -16.67 -1.93
N PHE A 141 9.48 -16.03 -1.34
CA PHE A 141 10.48 -15.25 -2.06
C PHE A 141 11.87 -15.79 -1.79
N SER A 142 12.77 -15.60 -2.74
CA SER A 142 14.20 -15.73 -2.52
C SER A 142 14.76 -14.51 -1.80
N GLN A 143 15.87 -14.68 -1.08
CA GLN A 143 16.57 -13.56 -0.45
C GLN A 143 16.97 -12.46 -1.47
N LYS A 144 17.32 -12.88 -2.70
CA LYS A 144 17.68 -11.95 -3.78
C LYS A 144 16.49 -11.06 -4.17
N GLU A 145 15.31 -11.64 -4.35
CA GLU A 145 14.11 -10.85 -4.67
C GLU A 145 13.82 -9.82 -3.59
N LEU A 146 13.91 -10.21 -2.30
CA LEU A 146 13.70 -9.30 -1.18
C LEU A 146 14.72 -8.16 -1.18
N GLN A 147 16.00 -8.47 -1.42
CA GLN A 147 17.07 -7.47 -1.51
C GLN A 147 16.84 -6.51 -2.67
N ASP A 148 16.56 -7.01 -3.87
CA ASP A 148 16.35 -6.18 -5.07
C ASP A 148 15.18 -5.20 -4.86
N ASN A 149 14.09 -5.64 -4.21
CA ASN A 149 12.97 -4.77 -3.86
C ASN A 149 13.35 -3.75 -2.77
N TRP A 150 14.13 -4.16 -1.76
CA TRP A 150 14.56 -3.24 -0.71
C TRP A 150 15.51 -2.17 -1.23
N ASP A 151 16.44 -2.51 -2.11
CA ASP A 151 17.34 -1.57 -2.78
C ASP A 151 16.54 -0.52 -3.57
N PHE A 152 15.48 -0.95 -4.27
CA PHE A 152 14.55 -0.05 -4.95
C PHE A 152 13.83 0.90 -3.97
N LEU A 153 13.35 0.40 -2.83
CA LEU A 153 12.72 1.22 -1.78
C LEU A 153 13.71 2.24 -1.20
N MET A 154 14.95 1.83 -0.95
CA MET A 154 15.99 2.70 -0.40
C MET A 154 16.39 3.81 -1.38
N TRP A 155 16.48 3.50 -2.67
CA TRP A 155 16.66 4.53 -3.70
C TRP A 155 15.52 5.55 -3.71
N ARG A 156 14.27 5.08 -3.67
CA ARG A 156 13.09 5.95 -3.63
C ARG A 156 13.02 6.78 -2.36
N LYS A 157 13.42 6.21 -1.21
CA LYS A 157 13.57 6.94 0.05
C LYS A 157 14.56 8.10 -0.10
N GLY A 158 15.68 7.89 -0.79
CA GLY A 158 16.65 8.96 -1.09
C GLY A 158 16.03 10.12 -1.87
N VAL A 159 15.28 9.81 -2.93
CA VAL A 159 14.52 10.82 -3.71
C VAL A 159 13.51 11.55 -2.83
N TYR A 160 12.80 10.81 -1.98
CA TYR A 160 11.77 11.37 -1.11
C TYR A 160 12.37 12.31 -0.05
N ILE A 161 13.47 11.92 0.60
CA ILE A 161 14.17 12.78 1.57
C ILE A 161 14.70 14.05 0.89
N GLN A 162 15.32 13.90 -0.29
CA GLN A 162 15.84 15.04 -1.04
C GLN A 162 14.74 16.06 -1.36
N SER A 163 13.53 15.61 -1.72
CA SER A 163 12.41 16.50 -1.99
C SER A 163 12.01 17.38 -0.80
N PHE A 164 12.11 16.86 0.43
CA PHE A 164 11.85 17.66 1.63
C PHE A 164 13.00 18.61 1.94
N ALA A 165 14.25 18.20 1.72
CA ALA A 165 15.41 19.07 1.87
C ALA A 165 15.36 20.27 0.92
N ASP A 166 14.93 20.03 -0.33
CA ASP A 166 14.83 21.06 -1.36
C ASP A 166 13.54 21.89 -1.26
N GLN A 167 12.60 21.50 -0.39
CA GLN A 167 11.25 22.08 -0.31
C GLN A 167 10.52 22.07 -1.66
N GLN A 168 10.78 21.05 -2.48
CA GLN A 168 10.19 20.89 -3.81
C GLN A 168 9.70 19.45 -3.96
N PRO A 169 8.46 19.23 -4.44
CA PRO A 169 7.97 17.87 -4.64
C PRO A 169 8.83 17.12 -5.66
N PRO A 170 8.89 15.78 -5.59
CA PRO A 170 9.46 14.96 -6.65
C PRO A 170 8.77 15.24 -7.99
N THR A 171 9.51 15.10 -9.10
CA THR A 171 9.00 15.32 -10.46
C THR A 171 7.68 14.59 -10.69
N VAL A 172 6.64 15.36 -11.03
CA VAL A 172 5.29 14.86 -11.30
C VAL A 172 5.34 13.76 -12.37
N THR A 173 4.52 12.72 -12.20
CA THR A 173 4.42 11.49 -13.02
C THR A 173 5.69 10.65 -13.20
N LYS A 174 6.87 11.11 -12.77
CA LYS A 174 8.12 10.31 -12.88
C LYS A 174 8.14 9.13 -11.90
N TRP A 175 7.52 9.31 -10.75
CA TRP A 175 7.65 8.40 -9.60
C TRP A 175 6.35 7.72 -9.21
N CYS A 176 5.41 7.52 -10.14
CA CYS A 176 4.10 6.90 -9.89
C CYS A 176 3.85 5.68 -10.78
N GLN A 177 2.86 4.86 -10.43
CA GLN A 177 2.30 3.86 -11.33
C GLN A 177 1.37 4.50 -12.37
N ASP A 178 1.24 3.88 -13.54
CA ASP A 178 0.44 4.40 -14.67
C ASP A 178 -1.02 4.71 -14.31
N TRP A 179 -1.60 3.94 -13.40
CA TRP A 179 -2.99 4.07 -12.99
C TRP A 179 -3.22 5.13 -11.90
N GLU A 180 -2.19 5.52 -11.14
CA GLU A 180 -2.36 6.34 -9.94
C GLU A 180 -2.93 7.72 -10.25
N CYS A 181 -2.44 8.37 -11.31
CA CYS A 181 -2.87 9.72 -11.66
C CYS A 181 -4.36 9.81 -12.04
N ASN A 182 -4.97 8.69 -12.45
CA ASN A 182 -6.39 8.62 -12.79
C ASN A 182 -7.30 8.68 -11.55
N TYR A 183 -6.77 8.33 -10.38
CA TYR A 183 -7.52 8.26 -9.11
C TYR A 183 -6.94 9.16 -8.02
N CYS A 184 -5.92 9.95 -8.33
CA CYS A 184 -5.22 10.80 -7.39
C CYS A 184 -5.91 12.16 -7.23
N ARG A 185 -6.21 12.54 -5.97
CA ARG A 185 -6.85 13.83 -5.64
C ARG A 185 -5.99 15.05 -5.97
N TYR A 186 -4.67 14.89 -6.06
CA TYR A 186 -3.74 15.96 -6.41
C TYR A 186 -3.62 16.18 -7.91
N ALA A 187 -3.98 15.18 -8.73
CA ALA A 187 -3.72 15.20 -10.16
C ALA A 187 -4.29 16.45 -10.85
N LYS A 188 -5.52 16.84 -10.53
CA LYS A 188 -6.21 17.99 -11.16
C LYS A 188 -6.05 19.31 -10.41
N SER A 189 -5.37 19.32 -9.26
CA SER A 189 -5.21 20.53 -8.48
C SER A 189 -4.20 21.47 -9.14
N ALA A 190 -4.60 22.72 -9.38
CA ALA A 190 -3.75 23.75 -9.98
C ALA A 190 -2.50 24.08 -9.14
N ILE A 191 -2.54 23.78 -7.84
CA ILE A 191 -1.46 24.06 -6.88
C ILE A 191 -0.48 22.88 -6.81
N HIS A 192 -0.94 21.64 -7.03
CA HIS A 192 -0.15 20.44 -6.74
C HIS A 192 0.48 19.83 -8.00
N CYS A 193 -0.34 19.23 -8.88
CA CYS A 193 0.17 18.51 -10.06
C CYS A 193 -0.36 19.06 -11.40
N ASN A 194 -1.51 19.75 -11.41
CA ASN A 194 -2.13 20.37 -12.58
C ASN A 194 -2.12 19.55 -13.88
N LEU A 195 -2.38 18.24 -13.77
CA LEU A 195 -2.41 17.31 -14.89
C LEU A 195 -3.72 17.42 -15.67
N LYS A 196 -3.58 17.39 -17.00
CA LYS A 196 -4.71 17.16 -17.92
C LYS A 196 -4.97 15.66 -17.99
N VAL A 197 -5.64 15.12 -16.97
CA VAL A 197 -5.98 13.70 -16.92
C VAL A 197 -7.02 13.40 -18.01
N GLY A 198 -6.70 12.48 -18.93
CA GLY A 198 -7.65 11.99 -19.93
C GLY A 198 -8.86 11.35 -19.27
N LYS A 199 -10.05 11.58 -19.82
CA LYS A 199 -11.26 10.87 -19.40
C LYS A 199 -11.28 9.45 -19.96
#